data_AF-A0A7W1MXE1-F1
#
_entry.id   AF-A0A7W1MXE1-F1
#
_cell.length_a   1.000
_cell.length_b   1.000
_cell.length_c   1.000
_cell.angle_alpha   90.00
_cell.angle_beta   90.00
_cell.angle_gamma   90.00
#
_symmetry.space_group_name_H-M   'P 1'
#
loop_
_entity.id
_entity.type
_entity.pdbx_description
1 polymer ?
#
loop_
_entity_poly.entity_id
_entity_poly.type
_entity_poly.pdbx_seq_one_letter_code
_entity_poly.pdbx_strand_id
1 'polypeptide(L)'
;MPDLHPTENRGLRELCVRARDVERHHGRLAERLGAEDAATALRGSAAAARRLVADLEALTPSYGLYLAPAAAGLGTMVAGTRGGVLDRFLERGQAVRVAATDLDAVVLLLGYLTRTAERRGDERMAGLCTDWRHELTGLSAGVHDAAIAMGDDPDRSIEPLDDSMAGRAGQRAAYTIGAIGEWVDSRLPGRGSGR
;
A
#
# COMPACT_ATOMS: atom_id res chain seq x y z
N MET A 1 6.25 32.95 -6.59
CA MET A 1 5.96 31.70 -5.87
C MET A 1 7.05 30.70 -6.24
N PRO A 2 7.56 29.87 -5.32
CA PRO A 2 8.54 28.86 -5.68
C PRO A 2 7.90 27.89 -6.67
N ASP A 3 8.52 27.73 -7.83
CA ASP A 3 8.10 26.76 -8.83
C ASP A 3 8.56 25.36 -8.41
N LEU A 4 7.69 24.36 -8.59
CA LEU A 4 8.02 22.98 -8.26
C LEU A 4 9.08 22.46 -9.24
N HIS A 5 10.12 21.84 -8.72
CA HIS A 5 11.02 21.08 -9.57
C HIS A 5 10.23 19.94 -10.24
N PRO A 6 10.56 19.55 -11.50
CA PRO A 6 9.87 18.45 -12.18
C PRO A 6 9.81 17.14 -11.36
N THR A 7 10.83 16.88 -10.55
CA THR A 7 10.88 15.76 -9.61
C THR A 7 9.83 15.86 -8.50
N GLU A 8 9.70 17.01 -7.84
CA GLU A 8 8.70 17.24 -6.79
C GLU A 8 7.30 17.15 -7.39
N ASN A 9 7.13 17.74 -8.57
CA ASN A 9 5.87 17.73 -9.30
C ASN A 9 5.41 16.31 -9.66
N ARG A 10 6.31 15.43 -10.11
CA ARG A 10 6.01 14.00 -10.36
C ARG A 10 5.77 13.25 -9.05
N GLY A 11 6.62 13.45 -8.05
CA GLY A 11 6.51 12.78 -6.75
C GLY A 11 5.22 13.12 -6.01
N LEU A 12 4.76 14.38 -6.05
CA LEU A 12 3.49 14.80 -5.44
C LEU A 12 2.28 14.16 -6.12
N ARG A 13 2.32 14.01 -7.45
CA ARG A 13 1.26 13.28 -8.18
C ARG A 13 1.25 11.80 -7.82
N GLU A 14 2.43 11.18 -7.79
CA GLU A 14 2.56 9.79 -7.38
C GLU A 14 2.07 9.59 -5.95
N LEU A 15 2.46 10.48 -5.03
CA LEU A 15 2.03 10.45 -3.63
C LEU A 15 0.51 10.52 -3.51
N CYS A 16 -0.12 11.45 -4.23
CA CYS A 16 -1.57 11.59 -4.22
C CYS A 16 -2.28 10.33 -4.73
N VAL A 17 -1.78 9.72 -5.82
CA VAL A 17 -2.33 8.48 -6.36
C VAL A 17 -2.18 7.34 -5.35
N ARG A 18 -0.98 7.16 -4.80
CA ARG A 18 -0.67 6.09 -3.81
C ARG A 18 -1.47 6.24 -2.53
N ALA A 19 -1.59 7.47 -2.00
CA ALA A 19 -2.39 7.72 -0.79
C ALA A 19 -3.88 7.43 -1.02
N ARG A 20 -4.44 7.79 -2.19
CA ARG A 20 -5.81 7.42 -2.56
C ARG A 20 -5.98 5.90 -2.74
N ASP A 21 -4.96 5.21 -3.25
CA ASP A 21 -4.98 3.75 -3.34
C ASP A 21 -4.96 3.11 -1.94
N VAL A 22 -4.11 3.58 -1.04
CA VAL A 22 -4.08 3.16 0.39
C VAL A 22 -5.43 3.38 1.05
N GLU A 23 -6.00 4.59 0.94
CA GLU A 23 -7.33 4.90 1.49
C GLU A 23 -8.37 3.84 1.08
N ARG A 24 -8.48 3.59 -0.23
CA ARG A 24 -9.49 2.67 -0.77
C ARG A 24 -9.18 1.21 -0.43
N HIS A 25 -7.95 0.77 -0.64
CA HIS A 25 -7.54 -0.61 -0.46
C HIS A 25 -7.66 -1.00 1.02
N HIS A 26 -7.08 -0.21 1.92
CA HIS A 26 -7.08 -0.51 3.35
C HIS A 26 -8.49 -0.44 3.92
N GLY A 27 -9.31 0.53 3.49
CA GLY A 27 -10.72 0.63 3.90
C GLY A 27 -11.51 -0.63 3.52
N ARG A 28 -11.42 -1.07 2.26
CA ARG A 28 -12.10 -2.30 1.80
C ARG A 28 -11.57 -3.56 2.49
N LEU A 29 -10.26 -3.64 2.69
CA LEU A 29 -9.65 -4.78 3.35
C LEU A 29 -10.11 -4.88 4.82
N ALA A 30 -10.17 -3.75 5.53
CA ALA A 30 -10.67 -3.69 6.89
C ALA A 30 -12.16 -4.09 7.01
N GLU A 31 -12.99 -3.76 6.02
CA GLU A 31 -14.39 -4.21 5.97
C GLU A 31 -14.47 -5.74 5.85
N ARG A 32 -13.61 -6.36 5.04
CA ARG A 32 -13.58 -7.82 4.83
C ARG A 32 -13.02 -8.58 6.03
N LEU A 33 -12.00 -8.04 6.70
CA LEU A 33 -11.42 -8.67 7.89
C LEU A 33 -12.33 -8.56 9.12
N GLY A 34 -13.27 -7.61 9.13
CA GLY A 34 -14.29 -7.50 10.16
C GLY A 34 -13.73 -7.07 11.52
N ALA A 35 -13.83 -7.95 12.52
CA ALA A 35 -13.45 -7.66 13.91
C ALA A 35 -12.00 -8.03 14.26
N GLU A 36 -11.18 -8.44 13.29
CA GLU A 36 -9.77 -8.75 13.52
C GLU A 36 -8.95 -7.49 13.83
N ASP A 37 -7.88 -7.64 14.62
CA ASP A 37 -7.00 -6.54 15.02
C ASP A 37 -6.39 -5.81 13.80
N ALA A 38 -6.05 -6.58 12.76
CA ALA A 38 -5.60 -6.04 11.48
C ALA A 38 -6.61 -5.05 10.86
N ALA A 39 -7.91 -5.27 11.02
CA ALA A 39 -8.92 -4.35 10.52
C ALA A 39 -8.84 -2.97 11.19
N THR A 40 -8.49 -2.91 12.48
CA THR A 40 -8.33 -1.64 13.21
C THR A 40 -7.14 -0.84 12.69
N ALA A 41 -5.98 -1.49 12.52
CA ALA A 41 -4.80 -0.85 11.95
C ALA A 41 -5.03 -0.34 10.51
N LEU A 42 -5.74 -1.12 9.70
CA LEU A 42 -6.11 -0.75 8.32
C LEU A 42 -7.11 0.41 8.27
N ARG A 43 -8.09 0.50 9.18
CA ARG A 43 -8.98 1.67 9.26
C ARG A 43 -8.20 2.94 9.62
N GLY A 44 -7.26 2.84 10.56
CA GLY A 44 -6.41 3.95 10.97
C GLY A 44 -5.59 4.50 9.80
N SER A 45 -4.91 3.62 9.08
CA SER A 45 -4.12 3.98 7.90
C SER A 45 -4.98 4.51 6.74
N ALA A 46 -6.15 3.93 6.48
CA ALA A 46 -7.07 4.44 5.46
C ALA A 46 -7.53 5.88 5.77
N ALA A 47 -7.91 6.14 7.03
CA ALA A 47 -8.35 7.45 7.47
C ALA A 47 -7.23 8.50 7.40
N ALA A 48 -6.00 8.12 7.76
CA ALA A 48 -4.83 8.98 7.64
C ALA A 48 -4.49 9.30 6.18
N ALA A 49 -4.53 8.31 5.30
CA ALA A 49 -4.29 8.51 3.87
C ALA A 49 -5.30 9.47 3.23
N ARG A 50 -6.58 9.40 3.61
CA ARG A 50 -7.60 10.37 3.19
C ARG A 50 -7.26 11.79 3.62
N ARG A 51 -6.82 11.98 4.87
CA ARG A 51 -6.41 13.29 5.39
C ARG A 51 -5.17 13.83 4.66
N LEU A 52 -4.18 12.98 4.41
CA LEU A 52 -3.00 13.33 3.60
C LEU A 52 -3.43 13.85 2.22
N VAL A 53 -4.36 13.16 1.53
CA VAL A 53 -4.86 13.61 0.23
C VAL A 53 -5.52 14.99 0.33
N ALA A 54 -6.34 15.22 1.34
CA ALA A 54 -6.99 16.52 1.55
C ALA A 54 -5.98 17.65 1.77
N ASP A 55 -4.95 17.41 2.59
CA ASP A 55 -3.90 18.41 2.86
C ASP A 55 -3.06 18.70 1.61
N LEU A 56 -2.74 17.67 0.82
CA LEU A 56 -2.05 17.84 -0.46
C LEU A 56 -2.90 18.67 -1.43
N GLU A 57 -4.19 18.36 -1.56
CA GLU A 57 -5.12 19.11 -2.42
C GLU A 57 -5.29 20.56 -1.97
N ALA A 58 -5.18 20.85 -0.67
CA ALA A 58 -5.20 22.20 -0.14
C ALA A 58 -3.88 22.95 -0.38
N LEU A 59 -2.74 22.27 -0.29
CA LEU A 59 -1.41 22.89 -0.42
C LEU A 59 -0.99 23.10 -1.87
N THR A 60 -1.10 22.09 -2.73
CA THR A 60 -0.48 22.13 -4.07
C THR A 60 -1.00 23.22 -5.01
N PRO A 61 -2.21 23.78 -4.88
CA PRO A 61 -2.62 24.94 -5.68
C PRO A 61 -1.70 26.15 -5.50
N SER A 62 -1.06 26.34 -4.34
CA SER A 62 -0.06 27.41 -4.16
C SER A 62 1.22 27.19 -4.97
N TYR A 63 1.36 26.04 -5.60
CA TYR A 63 2.46 25.68 -6.48
C TYR A 63 2.02 25.55 -7.95
N GLY A 64 0.78 25.97 -8.28
CA GLY A 64 0.20 25.77 -9.60
C GLY A 64 -0.10 24.30 -9.94
N LEU A 65 -0.06 23.40 -8.95
CA LEU A 65 -0.33 21.98 -9.12
C LEU A 65 -1.72 21.63 -8.58
N TYR A 66 -2.59 21.17 -9.48
CA TYR A 66 -3.91 20.68 -9.13
C TYR A 66 -3.90 19.15 -9.17
N LEU A 67 -4.07 18.53 -8.00
CA LEU A 67 -4.05 17.07 -7.80
C LEU A 67 -5.44 16.41 -7.93
N ALA A 68 -6.49 17.23 -8.09
CA ALA A 68 -7.82 16.76 -8.42
C ALA A 68 -7.79 15.98 -9.76
N PRO A 69 -8.70 15.03 -9.99
CA PRO A 69 -8.73 14.28 -11.22
C PRO A 69 -9.13 15.23 -12.36
N ALA A 70 -8.14 15.85 -13.00
CA ALA A 70 -8.27 16.43 -14.32
C ALA A 70 -8.43 15.25 -15.28
N ALA A 71 -9.67 14.77 -15.43
CA ALA A 71 -10.17 13.82 -16.42
C ALA A 71 -9.11 12.91 -17.06
N ALA A 72 -8.88 11.72 -16.48
CA ALA A 72 -8.49 10.46 -17.15
C ALA A 72 -7.43 10.49 -18.29
N GLY A 73 -6.59 11.51 -18.39
CA GLY A 73 -5.73 11.73 -19.55
C GLY A 73 -4.36 12.17 -19.11
N LEU A 74 -3.35 11.37 -19.46
CA LEU A 74 -1.91 11.51 -19.16
C LEU A 74 -1.45 10.91 -17.83
N GLY A 75 -1.46 9.57 -17.76
CA GLY A 75 -0.69 8.88 -16.73
C GLY A 75 -1.11 7.44 -16.40
N THR A 76 -1.44 6.61 -17.40
CA THR A 76 -1.58 5.15 -17.28
C THR A 76 -0.25 4.43 -16.93
N MET A 77 0.71 5.12 -16.31
CA MET A 77 2.11 4.70 -16.18
C MET A 77 2.69 4.82 -14.77
N VAL A 78 1.86 4.70 -13.73
CA VAL A 78 2.31 4.16 -12.42
C VAL A 78 1.22 3.25 -11.86
N ALA A 79 1.26 1.98 -12.26
CA ALA A 79 0.78 0.81 -11.52
C ALA A 79 -0.63 0.82 -10.90
N GLY A 80 -1.63 1.41 -11.54
CA GLY A 80 -3.03 1.27 -11.15
C GLY A 80 -3.68 -0.03 -11.66
N THR A 81 -3.17 -1.21 -11.26
CA THR A 81 -3.81 -2.50 -11.60
C THR A 81 -3.79 -3.57 -10.50
N ARG A 82 -3.33 -3.31 -9.26
CA ARG A 82 -3.28 -4.36 -8.21
C ARG A 82 -4.44 -4.38 -7.20
N GLY A 83 -4.88 -3.25 -6.66
CA GLY A 83 -5.52 -3.25 -5.33
C GLY A 83 -7.04 -3.48 -5.22
N GLY A 84 -7.63 -4.48 -5.87
CA GLY A 84 -9.00 -4.83 -5.44
C GLY A 84 -9.67 -6.02 -6.10
N VAL A 85 -9.33 -6.28 -7.36
CA VAL A 85 -9.75 -7.51 -8.05
C VAL A 85 -8.80 -8.65 -7.70
N LEU A 86 -7.49 -8.38 -7.61
CA LEU A 86 -6.50 -9.39 -7.23
C LEU A 86 -6.55 -9.71 -5.72
N ASP A 87 -6.82 -8.73 -4.85
CA ASP A 87 -6.88 -8.97 -3.39
C ASP A 87 -7.99 -9.93 -2.98
N ARG A 88 -9.08 -10.00 -3.76
CA ARG A 88 -10.17 -10.96 -3.51
C ARG A 88 -9.73 -12.41 -3.66
N PHE A 89 -8.62 -12.65 -4.35
CA PHE A 89 -8.02 -13.97 -4.55
C PHE A 89 -6.85 -14.23 -3.61
N LEU A 90 -6.53 -13.30 -2.72
CA LEU A 90 -5.46 -13.47 -1.76
C LEU A 90 -5.97 -14.19 -0.50
N GLU A 91 -5.05 -14.93 0.09
CA GLU A 91 -5.12 -15.36 1.48
C GLU A 91 -5.14 -14.13 2.41
N ARG A 92 -5.84 -14.23 3.54
CA ARG A 92 -5.98 -13.12 4.50
C ARG A 92 -4.63 -12.55 4.91
N GLY A 93 -3.68 -13.41 5.31
CA GLY A 93 -2.33 -12.98 5.74
C GLY A 93 -1.51 -12.38 4.60
N GLN A 94 -1.72 -12.84 3.35
CA GLN A 94 -1.07 -12.21 2.19
C GLN A 94 -1.63 -10.82 1.90
N ALA A 95 -2.95 -10.63 2.02
CA ALA A 95 -3.59 -9.35 1.77
C ALA A 95 -3.09 -8.26 2.74
N VAL A 96 -2.94 -8.57 4.04
CA VAL A 96 -2.44 -7.60 5.02
C VAL A 96 -0.96 -7.25 4.79
N ARG A 97 -0.12 -8.21 4.38
CA ARG A 97 1.28 -7.93 4.01
C ARG A 97 1.40 -7.02 2.77
N VAL A 98 0.51 -7.19 1.79
CA VAL A 98 0.44 -6.29 0.63
C VAL A 98 0.05 -4.88 1.08
N ALA A 99 -0.96 -4.76 1.94
CA ALA A 99 -1.37 -3.46 2.50
C ALA A 99 -0.24 -2.77 3.29
N ALA A 100 0.55 -3.52 4.07
CA ALA A 100 1.75 -2.97 4.72
C ALA A 100 2.73 -2.37 3.70
N THR A 101 2.96 -3.07 2.60
CA THR A 101 3.86 -2.64 1.52
C THR A 101 3.35 -1.38 0.80
N ASP A 102 2.03 -1.26 0.60
CA ASP A 102 1.44 -0.05 0.01
C ASP A 102 1.69 1.19 0.87
N LEU A 103 1.58 1.05 2.20
CA LEU A 103 1.82 2.13 3.14
C LEU A 103 3.32 2.49 3.26
N ASP A 104 4.21 1.51 3.23
CA ASP A 104 5.67 1.74 3.20
C ASP A 104 6.09 2.56 1.97
N ALA A 105 5.46 2.31 0.81
CA ALA A 105 5.73 3.09 -0.39
C ALA A 105 5.35 4.57 -0.22
N VAL A 106 4.24 4.86 0.48
CA VAL A 106 3.84 6.24 0.80
C VAL A 106 4.84 6.90 1.76
N VAL A 107 5.24 6.20 2.82
CA VAL A 107 6.23 6.69 3.81
C VAL A 107 7.58 6.99 3.14
N LEU A 108 8.04 6.10 2.26
CA LEU A 108 9.25 6.29 1.48
C LEU A 108 9.17 7.55 0.62
N LEU A 109 8.05 7.72 -0.10
CA LEU A 109 7.87 8.85 -1.01
C LEU A 109 7.77 10.19 -0.26
N LEU A 110 7.14 10.21 0.92
CA LEU A 110 7.14 11.38 1.80
C LEU A 110 8.57 11.74 2.25
N GLY A 111 9.39 10.75 2.61
CA GLY A 111 10.80 10.97 2.96
C GLY A 111 11.60 11.54 1.79
N TYR A 112 11.37 11.01 0.59
CA TYR A 112 11.97 11.51 -0.64
C TYR A 112 11.59 12.98 -0.93
N LEU A 113 10.30 13.30 -0.85
CA LEU A 113 9.78 14.64 -1.10
C LEU A 113 10.25 15.64 -0.04
N THR A 114 10.30 15.23 1.24
CA THR A 114 10.90 16.02 2.32
C THR A 114 12.32 16.44 1.95
N ARG A 115 13.18 15.47 1.58
CA ARG A 115 14.56 15.76 1.21
C ARG A 115 14.69 16.66 -0.01
N THR A 116 13.80 16.49 -0.98
CA THR A 116 13.82 17.31 -2.20
C THR A 116 13.43 18.76 -1.89
N ALA A 117 12.39 18.96 -1.09
CA ALA A 117 11.92 20.28 -0.65
C ALA A 117 12.96 20.99 0.23
N GLU A 118 13.57 20.29 1.21
CA GLU A 118 14.67 20.81 2.03
C GLU A 118 15.83 21.33 1.18
N ARG A 119 16.24 20.56 0.16
CA ARG A 119 17.34 20.94 -0.73
C ARG A 119 17.03 22.18 -1.58
N ARG A 120 15.75 22.51 -1.73
CA ARG A 120 15.28 23.69 -2.46
C ARG A 120 14.89 24.85 -1.55
N GLY A 121 15.01 24.68 -0.22
CA GLY A 121 14.58 25.68 0.75
C GLY A 121 13.06 25.86 0.83
N ASP A 122 12.28 24.85 0.41
CA ASP A 122 10.83 24.87 0.57
C ASP A 122 10.44 24.25 1.93
N GLU A 123 10.57 25.05 2.98
CA GLU A 123 10.26 24.65 4.35
C GLU A 123 8.79 24.22 4.53
N ARG A 124 7.87 24.81 3.76
CA ARG A 124 6.45 24.50 3.87
C ARG A 124 6.14 23.10 3.35
N MET A 125 6.65 22.76 2.16
CA MET A 125 6.49 21.41 1.60
C MET A 125 7.26 20.37 2.43
N ALA A 126 8.47 20.71 2.88
CA ALA A 126 9.27 19.84 3.73
C ALA A 126 8.58 19.53 5.07
N GLY A 127 8.00 20.54 5.72
CA GLY A 127 7.24 20.40 6.96
C GLY A 127 6.04 19.48 6.79
N LEU A 128 5.17 19.75 5.79
CA LEU A 128 4.02 18.91 5.50
C LEU A 128 4.42 17.44 5.29
N CYS A 129 5.43 17.20 4.44
CA CYS A 129 5.87 15.84 4.15
C CYS A 129 6.49 15.15 5.37
N THR A 130 7.18 15.89 6.23
CA THR A 130 7.79 15.37 7.46
C THR A 130 6.74 14.94 8.47
N ASP A 131 5.74 15.78 8.71
CA ASP A 131 4.67 15.52 9.67
C ASP A 131 3.87 14.28 9.26
N TRP A 132 3.47 14.21 7.98
CA TRP A 132 2.78 13.06 7.44
C TRP A 132 3.65 11.79 7.45
N ARG A 133 4.95 11.90 7.18
CA ARG A 133 5.85 10.75 7.26
C ARG A 133 5.92 10.22 8.68
N HIS A 134 6.04 11.10 9.67
CA HIS A 134 6.09 10.71 11.08
C HIS A 134 4.80 9.97 11.49
N GLU A 135 3.64 10.53 11.18
CA GLU A 135 2.34 9.90 11.47
C GLU A 135 2.19 8.54 10.79
N LEU A 136 2.41 8.47 9.47
CA LEU A 136 2.23 7.24 8.71
C LEU A 136 3.30 6.18 9.03
N THR A 137 4.47 6.55 9.54
CA THR A 137 5.47 5.57 10.03
C THR A 137 4.92 4.79 11.23
N GLY A 138 4.28 5.48 12.18
CA GLY A 138 3.66 4.82 13.33
C GLY A 138 2.50 3.91 12.93
N LEU A 139 1.67 4.35 11.98
CA LEU A 139 0.59 3.53 11.43
C LEU A 139 1.12 2.35 10.61
N SER A 140 2.22 2.54 9.86
CA SER A 140 2.86 1.44 9.13
C SER A 140 3.33 0.36 10.10
N ALA A 141 4.04 0.73 11.16
CA ALA A 141 4.46 -0.22 12.20
C ALA A 141 3.27 -1.03 12.75
N GLY A 142 2.14 -0.39 13.04
CA GLY A 142 0.93 -1.10 13.50
C GLY A 142 0.34 -2.06 12.46
N VAL A 143 0.41 -1.75 11.16
CA VAL A 143 -0.02 -2.69 10.10
C VAL A 143 0.97 -3.84 9.94
N HIS A 144 2.28 -3.58 10.08
CA HIS A 144 3.30 -4.63 10.11
C HIS A 144 3.11 -5.57 11.29
N ASP A 145 2.92 -5.05 12.49
CA ASP A 145 2.68 -5.84 13.70
C ASP A 145 1.43 -6.71 13.55
N ALA A 146 0.34 -6.15 13.00
CA ALA A 146 -0.87 -6.92 12.72
C ALA A 146 -0.63 -8.02 11.68
N ALA A 147 0.14 -7.75 10.62
CA ALA A 147 0.49 -8.75 9.61
C ALA A 147 1.34 -9.89 10.19
N ILE A 148 2.25 -9.57 11.12
CA ILE A 148 3.09 -10.55 11.83
C ILE A 148 2.24 -11.40 12.77
N ALA A 149 1.34 -10.78 13.55
CA ALA A 149 0.46 -11.47 14.50
C ALA A 149 -0.48 -12.48 13.81
N MET A 150 -0.83 -12.26 12.54
CA MET A 150 -1.56 -13.26 11.76
C MET A 150 -0.79 -14.56 11.52
N GLY A 151 0.52 -14.59 11.79
CA GLY A 151 1.33 -15.81 11.81
C GLY A 151 1.09 -16.69 13.04
N ASP A 152 0.43 -16.19 14.10
CA ASP A 152 0.12 -16.96 15.29
C ASP A 152 -1.01 -18.00 15.05
N ASP A 153 -1.82 -17.80 14.00
CA ASP A 153 -2.83 -18.73 13.51
C ASP A 153 -2.66 -18.95 11.98
N PRO A 154 -1.74 -19.83 11.57
CA PRO A 154 -1.41 -20.04 10.16
C PRO A 154 -2.58 -20.58 9.35
N ASP A 155 -3.43 -21.43 9.94
CA ASP A 155 -4.60 -22.00 9.27
C ASP A 155 -5.60 -20.92 8.88
N ARG A 156 -5.86 -19.98 9.80
CA ARG A 156 -6.70 -18.82 9.51
C ARG A 156 -6.04 -17.87 8.52
N SER A 157 -4.71 -17.73 8.55
CA SER A 157 -3.96 -16.84 7.65
C SER A 157 -4.11 -17.20 6.17
N ILE A 158 -4.21 -18.50 5.86
CA ILE A 158 -4.36 -19.03 4.49
C ILE A 158 -5.82 -19.10 4.01
N GLU A 159 -6.79 -18.82 4.88
CA GLU A 159 -8.19 -18.73 4.46
C GLU A 159 -8.34 -17.66 3.38
N PRO A 160 -9.26 -17.85 2.42
CA PRO A 160 -9.54 -16.81 1.43
C PRO A 160 -10.07 -15.55 2.10
N LEU A 161 -9.65 -14.38 1.58
CA LEU A 161 -10.17 -13.10 2.04
C LEU A 161 -11.68 -12.93 1.73
N ASP A 162 -12.21 -13.68 0.76
CA ASP A 162 -13.60 -13.64 0.35
C ASP A 162 -14.18 -15.04 0.11
N ASP A 163 -15.15 -15.44 0.95
CA ASP A 163 -15.78 -16.77 0.93
C ASP A 163 -16.84 -16.98 -0.17
N SER A 164 -17.07 -15.99 -1.04
CA SER A 164 -17.99 -16.14 -2.16
C SER A 164 -17.56 -17.23 -3.14
N MET A 165 -18.50 -17.77 -3.94
CA MET A 165 -18.20 -18.80 -4.94
C MET A 165 -17.10 -18.36 -5.93
N ALA A 166 -17.00 -17.06 -6.23
CA ALA A 166 -15.94 -16.52 -7.07
C ALA A 166 -14.56 -16.53 -6.37
N GLY A 167 -14.51 -16.22 -5.07
CA GLY A 167 -13.29 -16.31 -4.26
C GLY A 167 -12.77 -17.75 -4.16
N ARG A 168 -13.67 -18.71 -3.88
CA ARG A 168 -13.35 -20.15 -3.84
C ARG A 168 -12.85 -20.72 -5.18
N ALA A 169 -13.38 -20.25 -6.30
CA ALA A 169 -12.95 -20.68 -7.63
C ALA A 169 -11.54 -20.16 -7.99
N GLY A 170 -11.21 -18.92 -7.63
CA GLY A 170 -9.87 -18.37 -7.85
C GLY A 170 -8.80 -18.99 -6.94
N GLN A 171 -9.15 -19.32 -5.69
CA GLN A 171 -8.23 -20.01 -4.77
C GLN A 171 -7.86 -21.42 -5.25
N ARG A 172 -8.79 -22.15 -5.90
CA ARG A 172 -8.45 -23.44 -6.56
C ARG A 172 -7.45 -23.25 -7.69
N ALA A 173 -7.53 -22.18 -8.47
CA ALA A 173 -6.55 -21.89 -9.52
C ALA A 173 -5.17 -21.52 -8.92
N ALA A 174 -5.14 -20.76 -7.82
CA ALA A 174 -3.92 -20.40 -7.11
C ALA A 174 -3.23 -21.61 -6.45
N TYR A 175 -3.97 -22.47 -5.75
CA TYR A 175 -3.43 -23.73 -5.19
C TYR A 175 -2.87 -24.65 -6.28
N THR A 176 -3.47 -24.68 -7.46
CA THR A 176 -2.97 -25.50 -8.58
C THR A 176 -1.64 -24.94 -9.12
N ILE A 177 -1.42 -23.62 -9.05
CA ILE A 177 -0.15 -22.99 -9.46
C ILE A 177 0.92 -23.11 -8.35
N GLY A 178 0.54 -22.95 -7.07
CA GLY A 178 1.43 -23.14 -5.92
C GLY A 178 1.91 -24.59 -5.78
N ALA A 179 1.01 -25.57 -5.95
CA ALA A 179 1.35 -26.99 -5.94
C ALA A 179 2.27 -27.38 -7.11
N ILE A 180 2.22 -26.70 -8.26
CA ILE A 180 3.20 -26.89 -9.35
C ILE A 180 4.57 -26.37 -8.93
N GLY A 181 4.65 -25.24 -8.22
CA GLY A 181 5.90 -24.69 -7.68
C GLY A 181 6.56 -25.62 -6.66
N GLU A 182 5.80 -26.09 -5.66
CA GLU A 182 6.29 -27.03 -4.64
C GLU A 182 6.63 -28.42 -5.22
N TRP A 183 5.93 -28.86 -6.25
CA TRP A 183 6.27 -30.09 -6.98
C TRP A 183 7.56 -29.96 -7.80
N VAL A 184 7.85 -28.78 -8.34
CA VAL A 184 9.13 -28.50 -9.01
C VAL A 184 10.26 -28.43 -7.97
N ASP A 185 10.05 -27.80 -6.82
CA ASP A 185 11.05 -27.68 -5.74
C ASP A 185 11.36 -29.03 -5.06
N SER A 186 10.33 -29.85 -4.81
CA SER A 186 10.49 -31.23 -4.29
C SER A 186 11.14 -32.20 -5.29
N ARG A 187 11.32 -31.78 -6.55
CA ARG A 187 12.02 -32.52 -7.61
C ARG A 187 13.43 -32.00 -7.88
N LEU A 188 13.84 -30.90 -7.25
CA LEU A 188 15.23 -30.49 -7.28
C LEU A 188 16.02 -31.36 -6.30
N PRO A 189 17.08 -32.05 -6.75
CA PRO A 189 17.93 -32.82 -5.85
C PRO A 189 18.54 -31.87 -4.81
N GLY A 190 18.35 -32.20 -3.53
CA GLY A 190 18.93 -31.46 -2.43
C GLY A 190 20.40 -31.17 -2.68
N ARG A 191 20.78 -29.88 -2.67
CA ARG A 191 22.19 -29.51 -2.58
C ARG A 191 22.67 -29.97 -1.22
N GLY A 192 23.42 -31.06 -1.26
CA GLY A 192 23.83 -31.82 -0.10
C GLY A 192 24.56 -30.99 0.95
N SER A 193 24.29 -31.39 2.19
CA SER A 193 25.31 -31.49 3.23
C SER A 193 26.60 -32.07 2.62
N GLY A 194 27.72 -31.39 2.81
CA GLY A 194 29.01 -31.91 2.36
C GLY A 194 30.21 -31.06 2.70
N ARG A 195 30.56 -31.05 4.00
CA ARG A 195 31.91 -30.87 4.60
C ARG A 195 32.64 -29.54 4.45
#